data_AF-A0A7L2AAG9-F1
#
_entry.id   AF-A0A7L2AAG9-F1
#
_cell.length_a   1.000
_cell.length_b   1.000
_cell.length_c   1.000
_cell.angle_alpha   90.00
_cell.angle_beta   90.00
_cell.angle_gamma   90.00
#
_symmetry.space_group_name_H-M   'P 1'
#
loop_
_entity.id
_entity.type
_entity.pdbx_description
1 polymer ?
#
loop_
_entity_poly.entity_id
_entity_poly.type
_entity_poly.pdbx_seq_one_letter_code
_entity_poly.pdbx_strand_id
1 'polypeptide(L)'
;RVLDAEGLALGSVIASSKKARRDLIDDSFNRYSYNEEEGELPEWFTEEERQHRRRQLPVDRQTVEAYRQRWKEINARPIKKVAEAKARKKKRMLKKLEQMKKKAEAVVSTVDISEREKVAQLRRIYKKAGLAKEKRQVTYLVAKKGVGPRVRRPPGVKGQFKVVDGRLKKDVRAQKRKEQKKKRHK
;
A
#
# COMPACT_ATOMS: atom_id res chain seq x y z
N ARG A 1 -7.17 31.01 2.31
CA ARG A 1 -6.80 30.07 3.39
C ARG A 1 -7.51 28.75 3.14
N VAL A 2 -6.81 27.62 3.24
CA VAL A 2 -7.43 26.28 3.21
C VAL A 2 -7.96 25.98 4.60
N LEU A 3 -9.22 25.54 4.71
CA LEU A 3 -9.83 25.16 5.99
C LEU A 3 -9.40 23.75 6.39
N ASP A 4 -9.16 23.55 7.69
CA ASP A 4 -8.96 22.24 8.27
C ASP A 4 -10.23 21.38 8.20
N ALA A 5 -10.12 20.07 8.40
CA ALA A 5 -11.26 19.15 8.35
C ALA A 5 -12.37 19.52 9.35
N GLU A 6 -11.99 20.05 10.52
CA GLU A 6 -12.92 20.55 11.53
C GLU A 6 -13.60 21.85 11.08
N GLY A 7 -12.85 22.75 10.44
CA GLY A 7 -13.41 23.97 9.83
C GLY A 7 -14.37 23.66 8.67
N LEU A 8 -14.09 22.64 7.86
CA LEU A 8 -15.00 22.16 6.82
C LEU A 8 -16.27 21.54 7.40
N ALA A 9 -16.15 20.77 8.49
CA ALA A 9 -17.29 20.22 9.20
C ALA A 9 -18.18 21.33 9.78
N LEU A 10 -17.60 22.32 10.45
CA LEU A 10 -18.34 23.50 10.93
C LEU A 10 -19.00 24.28 9.79
N GLY A 11 -18.27 24.49 8.70
CA GLY A 11 -18.81 25.14 7.50
C GLY A 11 -20.02 24.39 6.94
N SER A 12 -20.01 23.06 6.96
CA SER A 12 -21.16 22.24 6.54
C SER A 12 -22.37 22.42 7.46
N VAL A 13 -22.16 22.52 8.77
CA VAL A 13 -23.23 22.76 9.76
C VAL A 13 -23.84 24.15 9.57
N ILE A 14 -23.00 25.17 9.38
CA ILE A 14 -23.43 26.54 9.11
C ILE A 14 -24.23 26.63 7.80
N ALA A 15 -23.77 25.93 6.75
CA ALA A 15 -24.47 25.88 5.47
C ALA A 15 -25.82 25.16 5.55
N SER A 16 -25.94 24.16 6.45
CA SER A 16 -27.15 23.34 6.57
C SER A 16 -28.31 24.07 7.24
N SER A 17 -28.06 24.93 8.24
CA SER A 17 -29.14 25.59 8.97
C SER A 17 -28.77 26.97 9.52
N LYS A 18 -29.69 27.92 9.36
CA LYS A 18 -29.62 29.25 10.00
C LYS A 18 -29.70 29.16 11.53
N LYS A 19 -30.37 28.14 12.09
CA LYS A 19 -30.45 27.94 13.54
C LYS A 19 -29.10 27.48 14.08
N ALA A 20 -28.52 26.45 13.46
CA ALA A 20 -27.19 25.96 13.85
C ALA A 20 -26.12 27.06 13.78
N ARG A 21 -26.22 27.97 12.80
CA ARG A 21 -25.36 29.16 12.75
C ARG A 21 -25.53 30.06 13.99
N ARG A 22 -26.76 30.32 14.45
CA ARG A 22 -27.01 31.13 15.65
C ARG A 22 -26.48 30.44 16.89
N ASP A 23 -26.80 29.16 17.06
CA ASP A 23 -26.34 28.36 18.19
C ASP A 23 -24.80 28.37 18.28
N LEU A 24 -24.09 28.29 17.14
CA LEU A 24 -22.63 28.41 17.07
C LEU A 24 -22.09 29.80 17.44
N ILE A 25 -22.84 30.87 17.14
CA ILE A 25 -22.48 32.24 17.54
C ILE A 25 -22.65 32.40 19.04
N ASP A 26 -23.74 31.90 19.60
CA ASP A 26 -23.97 31.95 21.05
C ASP A 26 -22.89 31.16 21.80
N ASP A 27 -22.55 29.98 21.29
CA ASP A 27 -21.46 29.14 21.76
C ASP A 27 -20.06 29.78 21.66
N SER A 28 -19.90 30.79 20.78
CA SER A 28 -18.62 31.48 20.59
C SER A 28 -18.24 32.31 21.83
N PHE A 29 -19.24 32.77 22.60
CA PHE A 29 -19.04 33.40 23.90
C PHE A 29 -18.81 32.33 24.96
N ASN A 30 -17.57 32.19 25.43
CA ASN A 30 -17.17 31.15 26.37
C ASN A 30 -16.04 31.64 27.28
N ARG A 31 -15.56 30.78 28.18
CA ARG A 31 -14.44 31.10 29.10
C ARG A 31 -13.21 31.70 28.38
N TYR A 32 -13.07 31.41 27.09
CA TYR A 32 -11.95 31.80 26.26
C TYR A 32 -12.26 32.95 25.27
N SER A 33 -13.38 33.68 25.41
CA SER A 33 -13.76 34.71 24.43
C SER A 33 -13.17 36.10 24.69
N TYR A 34 -12.77 36.41 25.92
CA TYR A 34 -12.18 37.70 26.29
C TYR A 34 -10.68 37.55 26.51
N ASN A 35 -9.89 37.93 25.50
CA ASN A 35 -8.44 38.02 25.57
C ASN A 35 -7.98 39.44 25.27
N GLU A 36 -7.02 39.92 26.06
CA GLU A 36 -6.20 41.06 25.69
C GLU A 36 -5.29 40.69 24.49
N GLU A 37 -4.89 41.71 23.74
CA GLU A 37 -4.39 41.58 22.37
C GLU A 37 -3.15 40.65 22.29
N GLU A 38 -3.18 39.68 21.38
CA GLU A 38 -2.18 38.60 21.17
C GLU A 38 -0.75 39.12 20.83
N GLY A 39 -0.56 40.45 20.78
CA GLY A 39 0.69 41.13 20.42
C GLY A 39 1.65 41.41 21.58
N GLU A 40 1.20 41.35 22.84
CA GLU A 40 2.05 41.69 24.01
C GLU A 40 2.66 40.46 24.72
N LEU A 41 2.27 39.25 24.33
CA LEU A 41 2.66 38.01 25.00
C LEU A 41 3.84 37.31 24.33
N PRO A 42 4.80 36.75 25.09
CA PRO A 42 5.88 35.94 24.53
C PRO A 42 5.39 34.73 23.73
N GLU A 43 6.10 34.37 22.65
CA GLU A 43 5.73 33.26 21.76
C GLU A 43 5.56 31.93 22.50
N TRP A 44 6.43 31.62 23.47
CA TRP A 44 6.36 30.39 24.26
C TRP A 44 5.06 30.28 25.06
N PHE A 45 4.53 31.41 25.56
CA PHE A 45 3.27 31.44 26.31
C PHE A 45 2.08 31.24 25.37
N THR A 46 2.10 31.91 24.21
CA THR A 46 1.04 31.79 23.19
C THR A 46 0.97 30.39 22.59
N GLU A 47 2.11 29.73 22.37
CA GLU A 47 2.15 28.35 21.89
C GLU A 47 1.60 27.35 22.92
N GLU A 48 2.01 27.48 24.18
CA GLU A 48 1.50 26.66 25.28
C GLU A 48 -0.01 26.88 25.47
N GLU A 49 -0.45 28.13 25.45
CA GLU A 49 -1.86 28.48 25.53
C GLU A 49 -2.65 27.84 24.37
N ARG A 50 -2.19 27.93 23.12
CA ARG A 50 -2.86 27.30 21.96
C ARG A 50 -2.99 25.78 22.07
N GLN A 51 -2.11 25.11 22.82
CA GLN A 51 -2.21 23.67 23.05
C GLN A 51 -3.28 23.33 24.09
N HIS A 52 -3.33 24.06 25.19
CA HIS A 52 -4.19 23.76 26.33
C HIS A 52 -5.57 24.43 26.25
N ARG A 53 -5.68 25.53 25.51
CA ARG A 53 -6.88 26.34 25.33
C ARG A 53 -7.71 25.88 24.13
N ARG A 54 -8.09 24.60 24.12
CA ARG A 54 -8.87 24.00 23.03
C ARG A 54 -10.24 23.57 23.51
N ARG A 55 -11.27 24.27 23.02
CA ARG A 55 -12.66 23.85 23.21
C ARG A 55 -12.98 22.69 22.25
N GLN A 56 -13.71 21.69 22.75
CA GLN A 56 -14.32 20.68 21.89
C GLN A 56 -15.49 21.31 21.14
N LEU A 57 -15.35 21.40 19.82
CA LEU A 57 -16.40 21.92 18.95
C LEU A 57 -17.59 20.95 18.91
N PRO A 58 -18.83 21.44 18.85
CA PRO A 58 -20.03 20.61 18.74
C PRO A 58 -20.18 20.08 17.30
N VAL A 59 -19.20 19.30 16.84
CA VAL A 59 -19.19 18.67 15.51
C VAL A 59 -19.19 17.16 15.65
N ASP A 60 -19.92 16.51 14.75
CA ASP A 60 -19.93 15.06 14.70
C ASP A 60 -18.57 14.52 14.23
N ARG A 61 -17.99 13.61 15.02
CA ARG A 61 -16.68 13.01 14.75
C ARG A 61 -16.65 12.30 13.40
N GLN A 62 -17.78 11.71 12.99
CA GLN A 62 -17.87 10.98 11.71
C GLN A 62 -17.68 11.93 10.52
N THR A 63 -18.28 13.11 10.57
CA THR A 63 -18.15 14.12 9.51
C THR A 63 -16.71 14.63 9.38
N VAL A 64 -16.05 14.88 10.51
CA VAL A 64 -14.63 15.31 10.55
C VAL A 64 -13.74 14.22 9.96
N GLU A 65 -13.98 12.95 10.32
CA GLU A 65 -13.25 11.82 9.76
C GLU A 65 -13.46 11.66 8.26
N ALA A 66 -14.68 11.85 7.77
CA ALA A 66 -14.98 11.82 6.33
C ALA A 66 -14.19 12.89 5.57
N TYR A 67 -14.12 14.13 6.08
CA TYR A 67 -13.28 15.17 5.49
C TYR A 67 -11.78 14.82 5.56
N ARG A 68 -11.30 14.27 6.68
CA ARG A 68 -9.90 13.80 6.80
C ARG A 68 -9.60 12.70 5.79
N GLN A 69 -10.52 11.76 5.57
CA GLN A 69 -10.38 10.70 4.57
C GLN A 69 -10.34 11.26 3.15
N ARG A 70 -11.24 12.18 2.81
CA ARG A 70 -11.23 12.88 1.51
C ARG A 70 -9.90 13.58 1.23
N TRP A 71 -9.35 14.28 2.23
CA TRP A 71 -8.02 14.89 2.12
C TRP A 71 -6.90 13.86 1.91
N LYS A 72 -6.96 12.74 2.64
CA LYS A 72 -6.02 11.62 2.46
C LYS A 72 -6.14 11.00 1.08
N GLU A 73 -7.34 10.85 0.53
CA GLU A 73 -7.56 10.28 -0.80
C GLU A 73 -6.95 11.15 -1.90
N ILE A 74 -7.16 12.47 -1.82
CA ILE A 74 -6.53 13.45 -2.72
C ILE A 74 -5.00 13.32 -2.66
N ASN A 75 -4.46 13.16 -1.45
CA ASN A 75 -3.01 13.04 -1.22
C ASN A 75 -2.43 11.63 -1.41
N ALA A 76 -3.24 10.58 -1.49
CA ALA A 76 -2.77 9.19 -1.47
C ALA A 76 -2.00 8.83 -2.75
N ARG A 77 -2.30 9.50 -3.87
CA ARG A 77 -1.69 9.22 -5.18
C ARG A 77 -1.56 10.47 -6.06
N PRO A 78 -0.78 11.49 -5.66
CA PRO A 78 -0.55 12.62 -6.54
C PRO A 78 0.13 12.13 -7.82
N ILE A 79 -0.29 12.69 -8.96
CA ILE A 79 0.16 12.31 -10.32
C ILE A 79 1.69 12.23 -10.38
N LYS A 80 2.37 13.19 -9.75
CA LYS A 80 3.84 13.24 -9.60
C LYS A 80 4.42 11.99 -8.92
N LYS A 81 3.88 11.54 -7.78
CA LYS A 81 4.39 10.36 -7.06
C LYS A 81 4.11 9.06 -7.81
N VAL A 82 2.99 8.99 -8.55
CA VAL A 82 2.70 7.85 -9.43
C VAL A 82 3.71 7.78 -10.58
N ALA A 83 3.99 8.91 -11.22
CA ALA A 83 4.99 9.02 -12.28
C ALA A 83 6.40 8.67 -11.76
N GLU A 84 6.81 9.22 -10.62
CA GLU A 84 8.07 8.87 -9.95
C GLU A 84 8.17 7.37 -9.65
N ALA A 85 7.09 6.75 -9.16
CA ALA A 85 7.06 5.32 -8.87
C ALA A 85 7.21 4.48 -10.15
N LYS A 86 6.53 4.85 -11.23
CA LYS A 86 6.68 4.21 -12.56
C LYS A 86 8.11 4.36 -13.09
N ALA A 87 8.68 5.56 -13.03
CA ALA A 87 10.06 5.83 -13.44
C ALA A 87 11.08 5.03 -12.60
N ARG A 88 10.93 4.96 -11.28
CA ARG A 88 11.79 4.14 -10.41
C ARG A 88 11.71 2.66 -10.77
N LYS A 89 10.50 2.14 -11.04
CA LYS A 89 10.32 0.74 -11.49
C LYS A 89 11.00 0.50 -12.84
N LYS A 90 10.83 1.40 -13.82
CA LYS A 90 11.50 1.32 -15.13
C LYS A 90 13.02 1.36 -14.98
N LYS A 91 13.56 2.30 -14.19
CA LYS A 91 15.00 2.42 -13.90
C LYS A 91 15.58 1.14 -13.27
N ARG A 92 14.88 0.55 -12.30
CA ARG A 92 15.30 -0.72 -11.67
C ARG A 92 15.32 -1.88 -12.68
N MET A 93 14.33 -1.93 -13.57
CA MET A 93 14.28 -2.95 -14.62
C MET A 93 15.43 -2.78 -15.63
N LEU A 94 15.66 -1.56 -16.12
CA LEU A 94 16.75 -1.25 -17.05
C LEU A 94 18.12 -1.52 -16.45
N LYS A 95 18.38 -1.05 -15.22
CA LYS A 95 19.64 -1.33 -14.50
C LYS A 95 19.89 -2.84 -14.35
N LYS A 96 18.83 -3.61 -14.09
CA LYS A 96 18.94 -5.08 -14.02
C LYS A 96 19.27 -5.68 -15.39
N LEU A 97 18.65 -5.20 -16.47
CA LEU A 97 18.97 -5.67 -17.83
C LEU A 97 20.41 -5.34 -18.21
N GLU A 98 20.87 -4.11 -17.97
CA GLU A 98 22.26 -3.67 -18.22
C GLU A 98 23.27 -4.54 -17.46
N GLN A 99 23.04 -4.80 -16.18
CA GLN A 99 23.89 -5.69 -15.39
C GLN A 99 23.97 -7.10 -15.97
N MET A 100 22.88 -7.60 -16.57
CA MET A 100 22.86 -8.94 -17.16
C MET A 100 23.48 -8.96 -18.55
N LYS A 101 23.34 -7.90 -19.34
CA LYS A 101 24.08 -7.71 -20.60
C LYS A 101 25.59 -7.73 -20.35
N LYS A 102 26.07 -6.92 -19.40
CA LYS A 102 27.49 -6.91 -19.01
C LYS A 102 28.01 -8.28 -18.56
N LYS A 103 27.20 -9.03 -17.80
CA LYS A 103 27.55 -10.41 -17.39
C LYS A 103 27.54 -11.40 -18.54
N ALA A 104 26.62 -11.24 -19.49
CA ALA A 104 26.56 -12.07 -20.69
C ALA A 104 27.77 -11.80 -21.59
N GLU A 105 28.11 -10.53 -21.82
CA GLU A 105 29.31 -10.11 -22.56
C GLU A 105 30.58 -10.68 -21.93
N ALA A 106 30.72 -10.60 -20.60
CA ALA A 106 31.86 -11.16 -19.88
C ALA A 106 32.01 -12.69 -20.04
N VAL A 107 30.89 -13.43 -20.15
CA VAL A 107 30.92 -14.89 -20.41
C VAL A 107 31.23 -15.22 -21.86
N VAL A 108 30.90 -14.33 -22.79
CA VAL A 108 31.24 -14.52 -24.21
C VAL A 108 32.73 -14.25 -24.45
N SER A 109 33.29 -13.24 -23.77
CA SER A 109 34.69 -12.83 -23.91
C SER A 109 35.72 -13.77 -23.26
N THR A 110 35.30 -14.71 -22.41
CA THR A 110 36.22 -15.71 -21.85
C THR A 110 36.63 -16.71 -22.94
N VAL A 111 37.93 -16.82 -23.22
CA VAL A 111 38.47 -17.68 -24.29
C VAL A 111 38.58 -19.14 -23.82
N ASP A 112 38.82 -19.37 -22.52
CA ASP A 112 39.12 -20.71 -21.96
C ASP A 112 37.92 -21.64 -21.76
N ILE A 113 36.74 -21.29 -22.29
CA ILE A 113 35.48 -22.02 -22.05
C ILE A 113 34.91 -22.53 -23.37
N SER A 114 34.46 -23.78 -23.39
CA SER A 114 33.77 -24.37 -24.55
C SER A 114 32.45 -23.65 -24.86
N GLU A 115 32.05 -23.60 -26.14
CA GLU A 115 30.82 -22.92 -26.56
C GLU A 115 29.56 -23.47 -25.86
N ARG A 116 29.53 -24.78 -25.61
CA ARG A 116 28.42 -25.45 -24.91
C ARG A 116 28.28 -24.95 -23.46
N GLU A 117 29.40 -24.72 -22.79
CA GLU A 117 29.42 -24.19 -21.44
C GLU A 117 29.08 -22.70 -21.39
N LYS A 118 29.54 -21.91 -22.37
CA LYS A 118 29.12 -20.50 -22.55
C LYS A 118 27.60 -20.41 -22.65
N VAL A 119 26.97 -21.24 -23.49
CA VAL A 119 25.50 -21.29 -23.63
C VAL A 119 24.81 -21.69 -22.33
N ALA A 120 25.35 -22.67 -21.60
CA ALA A 120 24.81 -23.09 -20.31
C ALA A 120 24.90 -21.97 -19.24
N GLN A 121 26.01 -21.23 -19.21
CA GLN A 121 26.20 -20.08 -18.32
C GLN A 121 25.28 -18.91 -18.69
N LEU A 122 25.15 -18.57 -19.98
CA LEU A 122 24.19 -17.59 -20.49
C LEU A 122 22.76 -17.93 -20.07
N ARG A 123 22.33 -19.18 -20.23
CA ARG A 123 21.01 -19.65 -19.78
C ARG A 123 20.82 -19.46 -18.27
N ARG A 124 21.85 -19.71 -17.45
CA ARG A 124 21.80 -19.47 -16.00
C ARG A 124 21.68 -17.98 -15.67
N ILE A 125 22.40 -17.09 -16.37
CA ILE A 125 22.29 -15.63 -16.20
C ILE A 125 20.86 -15.17 -16.48
N TYR A 126 20.31 -15.49 -17.65
CA TYR A 126 18.93 -15.11 -18.00
C TYR A 126 17.87 -15.70 -17.07
N LYS A 127 18.05 -16.94 -16.61
CA LYS A 127 17.16 -17.57 -15.60
C LYS A 127 17.22 -16.85 -14.26
N LYS A 128 18.41 -16.40 -13.82
CA LYS A 128 18.60 -15.60 -12.59
C LYS A 128 18.01 -14.20 -12.72
N ALA A 129 17.99 -13.62 -13.93
CA ALA A 129 17.34 -12.34 -14.20
C ALA A 129 15.81 -12.40 -14.01
N GLY A 130 15.22 -13.60 -14.06
CA GLY A 130 13.77 -13.78 -14.01
C GLY A 130 13.07 -13.42 -15.31
N LEU A 131 13.81 -13.09 -16.38
CA LEU A 131 13.28 -12.87 -17.72
C LEU A 131 12.65 -14.15 -18.30
N ALA A 132 13.18 -15.32 -17.93
CA ALA A 132 12.69 -16.61 -18.40
C ALA A 132 11.65 -17.27 -17.47
N LYS A 133 11.23 -16.61 -16.39
CA LYS A 133 10.21 -17.17 -15.49
C LYS A 133 8.82 -16.76 -15.95
N GLU A 134 8.35 -17.34 -17.04
CA GLU A 134 6.91 -17.48 -17.20
C GLU A 134 6.38 -18.24 -15.97
N LYS A 135 5.39 -17.66 -15.30
CA LYS A 135 4.70 -18.36 -14.21
C LYS A 135 4.05 -19.58 -14.85
N ARG A 136 4.62 -20.76 -14.61
CA ARG A 136 3.98 -22.02 -14.98
C ARG A 136 2.56 -21.99 -14.44
N GLN A 137 1.58 -21.97 -15.34
CA GLN A 137 0.18 -22.04 -14.95
C GLN A 137 -0.03 -23.42 -14.32
N VAL A 138 -0.30 -23.44 -13.02
CA VAL A 138 -0.59 -24.68 -12.31
C VAL A 138 -2.09 -24.88 -12.35
N THR A 139 -2.54 -25.88 -13.11
CA THR A 139 -3.95 -26.27 -13.12
C THR A 139 -4.29 -26.99 -11.82
N TYR A 140 -5.26 -26.49 -11.08
CA TYR A 140 -5.73 -27.11 -9.84
C TYR A 140 -6.83 -28.12 -10.15
N LEU A 141 -6.66 -29.36 -9.69
CA LEU A 141 -7.65 -30.42 -9.82
C LEU A 141 -8.20 -30.75 -8.43
N VAL A 142 -9.51 -30.71 -8.27
CA VAL A 142 -10.14 -31.08 -6.99
C VAL A 142 -10.22 -32.60 -6.90
N ALA A 143 -9.65 -33.20 -5.86
CA ALA A 143 -9.78 -34.63 -5.60
C ALA A 143 -11.23 -34.97 -5.23
N LYS A 144 -11.82 -35.94 -5.95
CA LYS A 144 -13.13 -36.52 -5.58
C LYS A 144 -12.95 -37.59 -4.50
N LYS A 145 -14.00 -37.84 -3.72
CA LYS A 145 -14.01 -38.82 -2.64
C LYS A 145 -13.54 -40.20 -3.15
N GLY A 146 -12.56 -40.80 -2.48
CA GLY A 146 -11.98 -42.10 -2.85
C GLY A 146 -10.75 -42.04 -3.77
N VAL A 147 -10.43 -40.87 -4.36
CA VAL A 147 -9.24 -40.70 -5.19
C VAL A 147 -8.12 -40.08 -4.35
N GLY A 148 -7.07 -40.85 -4.09
CA GLY A 148 -5.91 -40.39 -3.32
C GLY A 148 -5.11 -39.27 -4.03
N PRO A 149 -4.02 -38.78 -3.41
CA PRO A 149 -3.21 -37.68 -3.96
C PRO A 149 -2.50 -38.03 -5.29
N ARG A 150 -2.39 -39.32 -5.62
CA ARG A 150 -1.84 -39.80 -6.90
C ARG A 150 -2.98 -40.01 -7.89
N VAL A 151 -3.28 -38.99 -8.68
CA VAL A 151 -4.28 -39.03 -9.75
C VAL A 151 -3.57 -39.10 -11.10
N ARG A 152 -4.01 -40.02 -11.97
CA ARG A 152 -3.56 -40.02 -13.38
C ARG A 152 -3.97 -38.70 -14.02
N ARG A 153 -3.10 -38.14 -14.87
CA ARG A 153 -3.36 -36.88 -15.58
C ARG A 153 -4.70 -36.97 -16.33
N PRO A 154 -5.67 -36.09 -16.05
CA PRO A 154 -6.92 -36.05 -16.80
C PRO A 154 -6.68 -35.63 -18.26
N PRO A 155 -7.52 -36.09 -19.20
CA PRO A 155 -7.47 -35.60 -20.57
C PRO A 155 -7.69 -34.08 -20.60
N GLY A 156 -6.90 -33.36 -21.39
CA GLY A 156 -6.98 -31.89 -21.54
C GLY A 156 -6.09 -31.08 -20.59
N VAL A 157 -5.52 -31.66 -19.52
CA VAL A 157 -4.62 -30.94 -18.61
C VAL A 157 -3.18 -31.01 -19.12
N LYS A 158 -2.69 -29.93 -19.73
CA LYS A 158 -1.29 -29.78 -20.16
C LYS A 158 -0.43 -29.10 -19.07
N GLY A 159 0.83 -29.52 -18.94
CA GLY A 159 1.77 -28.89 -18.00
C GLY A 159 1.70 -29.41 -16.55
N GLN A 160 2.12 -28.58 -15.60
CA GLN A 160 2.20 -28.94 -14.19
C GLN A 160 0.82 -28.79 -13.54
N PHE A 161 0.29 -29.86 -12.94
CA PHE A 161 -0.98 -29.82 -12.23
C PHE A 161 -0.80 -30.12 -10.75
N LYS A 162 -1.68 -29.56 -9.92
CA LYS A 162 -1.70 -29.83 -8.47
C LYS A 162 -3.08 -30.34 -8.08
N VAL A 163 -3.11 -31.52 -7.50
CA VAL A 163 -4.32 -32.07 -6.89
C VAL A 163 -4.54 -31.39 -5.55
N VAL A 164 -5.75 -30.91 -5.31
CA VAL A 164 -6.16 -30.21 -4.09
C VAL A 164 -7.40 -30.87 -3.49
N ASP A 165 -7.44 -31.01 -2.18
CA ASP A 165 -8.60 -31.52 -1.45
C ASP A 165 -9.08 -30.50 -0.39
N GLY A 166 -10.19 -30.83 0.28
CA GLY A 166 -10.76 -29.98 1.32
C GLY A 166 -9.84 -29.80 2.54
N ARG A 167 -9.03 -30.82 2.87
CA ARG A 167 -8.10 -30.79 4.01
C ARG A 167 -6.91 -29.87 3.73
N LEU A 168 -6.25 -30.02 2.57
CA LEU A 168 -5.16 -29.15 2.13
C LEU A 168 -5.58 -27.68 2.09
N LYS A 169 -6.82 -27.38 1.68
CA LYS A 169 -7.36 -26.01 1.72
C LYS A 169 -7.41 -25.47 3.15
N LYS A 170 -7.85 -26.27 4.12
CA LYS A 170 -7.91 -25.89 5.54
C LYS A 170 -6.49 -25.69 6.11
N ASP A 171 -5.57 -26.59 5.83
CA ASP A 171 -4.20 -26.55 6.34
C ASP A 171 -3.44 -25.32 5.82
N VAL A 172 -3.50 -25.07 4.51
CA VAL A 172 -2.88 -23.89 3.88
C VAL A 172 -3.50 -22.59 4.42
N ARG A 173 -4.80 -22.57 4.67
CA ARG A 173 -5.47 -21.40 5.27
C ARG A 173 -4.98 -21.14 6.69
N ALA A 174 -4.82 -22.19 7.50
CA ALA A 174 -4.30 -22.07 8.86
C ALA A 174 -2.85 -21.58 8.87
N GLN A 175 -1.99 -22.12 8.00
CA GLN A 175 -0.61 -21.66 7.84
C GLN A 175 -0.52 -20.18 7.44
N LYS A 176 -1.31 -19.75 6.45
CA LYS A 176 -1.37 -18.32 6.05
C LYS A 176 -1.77 -17.40 7.19
N ARG A 177 -2.75 -17.80 8.02
CA ARG A 177 -3.14 -17.02 9.20
C ARG A 177 -2.00 -16.92 10.22
N LYS A 178 -1.27 -18.00 10.47
CA LYS A 178 -0.09 -18.00 11.36
C LYS A 178 1.01 -17.08 10.82
N GLU A 179 1.32 -17.14 9.52
CA GLU A 179 2.31 -16.25 8.89
C GLU A 179 1.91 -14.78 8.98
N GLN A 180 0.63 -14.45 8.75
CA GLN A 180 0.13 -13.08 8.89
C GLN A 180 0.28 -12.57 10.32
N LYS A 181 -0.05 -13.40 11.33
CA LYS A 181 0.19 -13.04 12.74
C LYS A 181 1.67 -12.76 13.00
N LYS A 182 2.57 -13.64 12.52
CA LYS A 182 4.02 -13.46 12.68
C LYS A 182 4.55 -12.18 12.03
N LYS A 183 4.01 -11.79 10.86
CA LYS A 183 4.35 -10.53 10.18
C LYS A 183 3.82 -9.27 10.88
N ARG A 184 2.76 -9.38 11.69
CA ARG A 184 2.24 -8.25 12.47
C ARG A 184 2.98 -8.05 13.79
N HIS A 185 3.58 -9.12 14.32
CA HIS A 185 4.42 -9.06 15.53
C HIS A 185 5.88 -8.67 15.26
N LYS A 186 6.28 -8.60 14.00
CA LYS A 186 7.62 -8.16 13.57
C LYS A 186 7.50 -6.80 12.91
#